data_AF-A0A1S1X4Z0-F1
#
_entry.id   AF-A0A1S1X4Z0-F1
#
_cell.length_a   1.000
_cell.length_b   1.000
_cell.length_c   1.000
_cell.angle_alpha   90.00
_cell.angle_beta   90.00
_cell.angle_gamma   90.00
#
_symmetry.space_group_name_H-M   'P 1'
#
loop_
_entity.id
_entity.type
_entity.pdbx_description
1 polymer ?
#
loop_
_entity_poly.entity_id
_entity_poly.type
_entity_poly.pdbx_seq_one_letter_code
_entity_poly.pdbx_strand_id
1 'polypeptide(L)'
;MAVSGGFPINLQPQVAMRPAWAGVRVAGAVTAAGNDAPAPLLDSKGLEVGSPESRYGLSMQTLQLLKQYDVRNMSGKDLDALSEVMLAQGDMAGDVAGAISSDIESKGWNTAGDSNALEIFAKRRDDAMASVKAGEITMRLADFPLKTNARVREALEKLAGIHDALQGDGSVQAAASDSMSQALELKRFNDWTRIEQQGAEPGQPPATYDQKTADAVMNTLQRLGVKLPPADDKVGAGDPMAQAWSAYQAWRAQHPDGKLQIDLQAAADKAADPSKPEPTEAPAAAAQPATPISMKRQAQALVQGAQLQAQYGMSLPMLQLLKGFDVANASVDQVKQLGQLLQGNGALSQDDADSLLPLTQRGMVDTIGYYRRDLSWLADAQQHGVVPQYRTAQGMADLANVAGRARNDQQAQAVLDRLAGLHQALQGDDRVQAVADGGLQQASDLAAFNVWAQVERQGARSGDSAQPEFRSRQDVDGIFRTLQRIGVELTPLDGDANVSQKLAQAWKDYQGWSRSHPDAQPALQLAPAARINDFA
;
A
#
# COMPACT_ATOMS: atom_id res chain seq x y z
N MET A 1 61.79 -43.91 -9.12
CA MET A 1 60.55 -43.43 -9.77
C MET A 1 60.04 -42.26 -8.96
N ALA A 2 60.37 -41.04 -9.41
CA ALA A 2 59.82 -39.76 -8.95
C ALA A 2 58.54 -39.49 -9.76
N VAL A 3 57.56 -38.67 -9.36
CA VAL A 3 57.68 -37.26 -9.01
C VAL A 3 56.51 -36.85 -8.11
N SER A 4 56.86 -36.19 -7.01
CA SER A 4 56.08 -35.30 -6.17
C SER A 4 55.90 -33.94 -6.86
N GLY A 5 54.76 -33.28 -6.69
CA GLY A 5 54.60 -31.89 -7.16
C GLY A 5 53.22 -31.31 -6.95
N GLY A 6 52.97 -30.76 -5.75
CA GLY A 6 51.89 -29.80 -5.57
C GLY A 6 52.17 -28.54 -6.40
N PHE A 7 51.12 -27.97 -6.99
CA PHE A 7 51.16 -26.64 -7.60
C PHE A 7 50.19 -25.69 -6.89
N PRO A 8 50.66 -24.46 -6.59
CA PRO A 8 49.97 -23.47 -5.75
C PRO A 8 48.87 -22.71 -6.50
N ILE A 9 47.78 -22.40 -5.80
CA ILE A 9 46.81 -21.40 -6.24
C ILE A 9 47.43 -20.03 -5.99
N ASN A 10 47.93 -19.42 -7.07
CA ASN A 10 48.52 -18.10 -7.07
C ASN A 10 47.42 -17.05 -7.34
N LEU A 11 47.11 -16.24 -6.34
CA LEU A 11 46.26 -15.05 -6.44
C LEU A 11 47.10 -13.89 -6.96
N GLN A 12 46.91 -13.45 -8.21
CA GLN A 12 47.19 -12.10 -8.71
C GLN A 12 46.69 -11.90 -10.17
N PRO A 13 46.50 -10.65 -10.65
CA PRO A 13 45.21 -10.15 -11.12
C PRO A 13 45.12 -10.01 -12.64
N GLN A 14 43.94 -10.29 -13.22
CA GLN A 14 43.68 -9.95 -14.62
C GLN A 14 42.88 -8.64 -14.73
N VAL A 15 43.64 -7.60 -15.00
CA VAL A 15 43.39 -6.46 -15.90
C VAL A 15 41.92 -6.06 -16.11
N ALA A 16 41.58 -4.91 -15.52
CA ALA A 16 40.39 -4.14 -15.80
C ALA A 16 40.26 -3.79 -17.30
N MET A 17 39.26 -4.36 -17.97
CA MET A 17 38.71 -3.77 -19.19
C MET A 17 37.79 -2.60 -18.78
N ARG A 18 38.33 -1.39 -18.91
CA ARG A 18 37.58 -0.14 -18.89
C ARG A 18 36.52 -0.16 -20.00
N PRO A 19 35.22 0.05 -19.73
CA PRO A 19 34.35 0.58 -20.76
C PRO A 19 34.74 2.04 -21.00
N ALA A 20 34.91 2.37 -22.29
CA ALA A 20 35.32 3.66 -22.78
C ALA A 20 34.35 4.76 -22.33
N TRP A 21 34.88 5.74 -21.61
CA TRP A 21 34.21 7.00 -21.35
C TRP A 21 34.23 7.75 -22.68
N ALA A 22 33.18 7.60 -23.48
CA ALA A 22 32.88 8.52 -24.55
C ALA A 22 32.48 9.85 -23.89
N GLY A 23 33.40 10.80 -23.88
CA GLY A 23 33.18 12.13 -23.34
C GLY A 23 32.00 12.80 -24.05
N VAL A 24 30.87 12.89 -23.35
CA VAL A 24 29.85 13.88 -23.68
C VAL A 24 30.42 15.22 -23.26
N ARG A 25 30.85 15.99 -24.26
CA ARG A 25 31.19 17.40 -24.09
C ARG A 25 29.96 18.09 -23.51
N VAL A 26 30.10 18.63 -22.31
CA VAL A 26 29.19 19.63 -21.76
C VAL A 26 29.20 20.81 -22.73
N ALA A 27 28.20 20.90 -23.58
CA ALA A 27 27.88 22.12 -24.29
C ALA A 27 27.22 23.06 -23.28
N GLY A 28 27.81 24.24 -23.14
CA GLY A 28 27.49 25.20 -22.10
C GLY A 28 26.08 25.76 -22.16
N ALA A 29 25.77 26.45 -21.07
CA ALA A 29 24.59 27.27 -20.83
C ALA A 29 24.02 27.90 -22.12
N VAL A 30 22.78 27.54 -22.43
CA VAL A 30 21.88 28.36 -23.24
C VAL A 30 20.87 28.99 -22.28
N THR A 31 21.12 30.28 -22.09
CA THR A 31 20.22 31.37 -21.70
C THR A 31 18.72 31.08 -21.67
N ALA A 32 18.11 31.53 -20.55
CA ALA A 32 16.72 31.94 -20.36
C ALA A 32 15.85 31.97 -21.63
N ALA A 33 14.91 31.04 -21.72
CA ALA A 33 13.75 31.11 -22.58
C ALA A 33 12.57 30.33 -21.96
N GLY A 34 11.52 31.04 -21.57
CA GLY A 34 10.16 30.51 -21.33
C GLY A 34 9.89 29.93 -19.93
N ASN A 35 9.00 30.60 -19.17
CA ASN A 35 8.40 30.12 -17.91
C ASN A 35 7.42 28.93 -18.08
N ASP A 36 7.58 28.09 -19.11
CA ASP A 36 6.67 26.98 -19.44
C ASP A 36 7.38 25.63 -19.63
N ALA A 37 8.67 25.52 -19.32
CA ALA A 37 9.32 24.21 -19.27
C ALA A 37 8.77 23.42 -18.07
N PRO A 38 8.22 22.19 -18.26
CA PRO A 38 7.81 21.36 -17.14
C PRO A 38 8.99 21.16 -16.20
N ALA A 39 8.74 21.29 -14.89
CA ALA A 39 9.78 21.12 -13.88
C ALA A 39 10.54 19.79 -14.12
N PRO A 40 11.88 19.76 -13.99
CA PRO A 40 12.64 18.55 -14.23
C PRO A 40 12.13 17.42 -13.33
N LEU A 41 11.95 16.23 -13.91
CA LEU A 41 11.63 15.03 -13.14
C LEU A 41 12.86 14.66 -12.31
N LEU A 42 12.69 14.49 -11.00
CA LEU A 42 13.79 14.15 -10.09
C LEU A 42 13.64 12.71 -9.55
N ASP A 43 14.76 12.00 -9.39
CA ASP A 43 14.83 10.70 -8.73
C ASP A 43 14.91 10.81 -7.19
N SER A 44 15.04 9.67 -6.52
CA SER A 44 15.16 9.54 -5.06
C SER A 44 16.38 10.24 -4.44
N LYS A 45 17.35 10.68 -5.25
CA LYS A 45 18.56 11.41 -4.84
C LYS A 45 18.53 12.88 -5.26
N GLY A 46 17.41 13.35 -5.82
CA GLY A 46 17.27 14.70 -6.37
C GLY A 46 18.02 14.89 -7.69
N LEU A 47 18.34 13.81 -8.41
CA LEU A 47 18.96 13.86 -9.73
C LEU A 47 17.89 13.94 -10.81
N GLU A 48 18.13 14.75 -11.83
CA GLU A 48 17.23 14.82 -12.98
C GLU A 48 17.18 13.48 -13.71
N VAL A 49 15.98 12.96 -13.93
CA VAL A 49 15.71 11.76 -14.71
C VAL A 49 14.99 12.13 -16.01
N GLY A 50 15.38 11.45 -17.08
CA GLY A 50 14.89 11.77 -18.43
C GLY A 50 13.49 11.27 -18.75
N SER A 51 12.87 10.47 -17.87
CA SER A 51 11.54 9.90 -18.14
C SER A 51 10.78 9.48 -16.86
N PRO A 52 9.43 9.41 -16.89
CA PRO A 52 8.62 8.90 -15.78
C PRO A 52 8.96 7.44 -15.42
N GLU A 53 9.27 6.61 -16.41
CA GLU A 53 9.68 5.21 -16.19
C GLU A 53 10.94 5.12 -15.34
N SER A 54 11.90 6.03 -15.57
CA SER A 54 13.12 6.12 -14.78
C SER A 54 12.87 6.59 -13.35
N ARG A 55 11.87 7.45 -13.15
CA ARG A 55 11.49 7.99 -11.83
C ARG A 55 10.77 6.95 -10.97
N TYR A 56 9.86 6.20 -11.57
CA TYR A 56 8.96 5.28 -10.88
C TYR A 56 9.41 3.81 -10.94
N GLY A 57 10.33 3.47 -11.84
CA GLY A 57 10.83 2.11 -12.01
C GLY A 57 9.78 1.14 -12.57
N LEU A 58 8.79 1.67 -13.31
CA LEU A 58 7.70 0.92 -13.94
C LEU A 58 7.57 1.35 -15.39
N SER A 59 7.03 0.46 -16.24
CA SER A 59 6.75 0.81 -17.63
C SER A 59 5.70 1.93 -17.75
N MET A 60 5.75 2.70 -18.83
CA MET A 60 4.78 3.77 -19.09
C MET A 60 3.32 3.26 -19.09
N GLN A 61 3.07 2.06 -19.64
CA GLN A 61 1.72 1.49 -19.66
C GLN A 61 1.23 1.21 -18.24
N THR A 62 2.08 0.65 -17.37
CA THR A 62 1.76 0.46 -15.94
C THR A 62 1.48 1.79 -15.26
N LEU A 63 2.28 2.84 -15.54
CA LEU A 63 2.04 4.17 -14.96
C LEU A 63 0.71 4.77 -15.43
N GLN A 64 0.36 4.64 -16.70
CA GLN A 64 -0.91 5.12 -17.24
C GLN A 64 -2.11 4.39 -16.61
N LEU A 65 -2.01 3.07 -16.43
CA LEU A 65 -3.01 2.25 -15.74
C LEU A 65 -3.09 2.63 -14.26
N LEU A 66 -1.98 2.69 -13.54
CA LEU A 66 -1.95 3.06 -12.12
C LEU A 66 -2.43 4.49 -11.88
N LYS A 67 -2.30 5.40 -12.85
CA LYS A 67 -2.89 6.74 -12.72
C LYS A 67 -4.43 6.71 -12.75
N GLN A 68 -5.01 5.77 -13.50
CA GLN A 68 -6.45 5.60 -13.63
C GLN A 68 -7.06 4.70 -12.54
N TYR A 69 -6.37 3.62 -12.17
CA TYR A 69 -6.88 2.59 -11.30
C TYR A 69 -6.09 2.54 -9.99
N ASP A 70 -6.80 2.71 -8.87
CA ASP A 70 -6.25 2.60 -7.54
C ASP A 70 -6.44 1.18 -6.99
N VAL A 71 -5.37 0.54 -6.51
CA VAL A 71 -5.42 -0.78 -5.89
C VAL A 71 -6.28 -0.83 -4.62
N ARG A 72 -6.56 0.32 -4.01
CA ARG A 72 -7.50 0.48 -2.89
C ARG A 72 -8.97 0.50 -3.33
N ASN A 73 -9.23 0.70 -4.62
CA ASN A 73 -10.57 0.89 -5.18
C ASN A 73 -10.70 0.25 -6.56
N MET A 74 -10.30 -1.01 -6.69
CA MET A 74 -10.44 -1.79 -7.93
C MET A 74 -11.15 -3.12 -7.69
N SER A 75 -11.76 -3.65 -8.75
CA SER A 75 -12.34 -4.98 -8.70
C SER A 75 -11.24 -6.05 -8.66
N GLY A 76 -11.55 -7.25 -8.15
CA GLY A 76 -10.62 -8.38 -8.23
C GLY A 76 -10.21 -8.70 -9.67
N LYS A 77 -11.13 -8.57 -10.63
CA LYS A 77 -10.82 -8.77 -12.06
C LYS A 77 -9.79 -7.77 -12.58
N ASP A 78 -9.93 -6.50 -12.22
CA ASP A 78 -8.99 -5.47 -12.67
C ASP A 78 -7.64 -5.59 -11.98
N LEU A 79 -7.62 -6.01 -10.71
CA LEU A 79 -6.38 -6.30 -9.99
C LEU A 79 -5.64 -7.51 -10.60
N ASP A 80 -6.35 -8.56 -10.97
CA ASP A 80 -5.80 -9.73 -11.66
C ASP A 80 -5.24 -9.35 -13.05
N ALA A 81 -6.01 -8.57 -13.81
CA ALA A 81 -5.53 -8.06 -15.11
C ALA A 81 -4.29 -7.16 -14.96
N LEU A 82 -4.27 -6.28 -13.95
CA LEU A 82 -3.13 -5.43 -13.66
C LEU A 82 -1.89 -6.27 -13.28
N SER A 83 -2.04 -7.26 -12.40
CA SER A 83 -0.93 -8.12 -11.97
C SER A 83 -0.35 -8.93 -13.14
N GLU A 84 -1.20 -9.43 -14.04
CA GLU A 84 -0.79 -10.12 -15.27
C GLU A 84 0.01 -9.20 -16.21
N VAL A 85 -0.48 -7.97 -16.44
CA VAL A 85 0.19 -6.98 -17.30
C VAL A 85 1.54 -6.58 -16.71
N MET A 86 1.59 -6.28 -15.41
CA MET A 86 2.83 -5.91 -14.72
C MET A 86 3.84 -7.05 -14.70
N LEU A 87 3.41 -8.30 -14.51
CA LEU A 87 4.27 -9.47 -14.60
C LEU A 87 4.90 -9.59 -16.00
N ALA A 88 4.09 -9.42 -17.05
CA ALA A 88 4.56 -9.50 -18.43
C ALA A 88 5.60 -8.42 -18.77
N GLN A 89 5.54 -7.27 -18.10
CA GLN A 89 6.44 -6.14 -18.28
C GLN A 89 7.68 -6.18 -17.38
N GLY A 90 7.74 -7.12 -16.43
CA GLY A 90 8.79 -7.19 -15.42
C GLY A 90 8.63 -6.15 -14.30
N ASP A 91 7.47 -5.50 -14.23
CA ASP A 91 7.12 -4.48 -13.24
C ASP A 91 6.64 -5.10 -11.90
N MET A 92 6.27 -6.39 -11.90
CA MET A 92 5.86 -7.16 -10.72
C MET A 92 6.52 -8.53 -10.67
N ALA A 93 6.91 -8.97 -9.48
CA ALA A 93 7.47 -10.30 -9.26
C ALA A 93 6.41 -11.41 -9.43
N GLY A 94 6.80 -12.54 -10.01
CA GLY A 94 5.89 -13.65 -10.32
C GLY A 94 5.27 -14.31 -9.09
N ASP A 95 5.95 -14.32 -7.93
CA ASP A 95 5.38 -14.82 -6.68
C ASP A 95 4.27 -13.90 -6.15
N VAL A 96 4.42 -12.58 -6.30
CA VAL A 96 3.40 -11.60 -5.94
C VAL A 96 2.19 -11.70 -6.86
N ALA A 97 2.41 -11.69 -8.19
CA ALA A 97 1.33 -11.80 -9.17
C ALA A 97 0.55 -13.11 -9.00
N GLY A 98 1.25 -14.24 -8.88
CA GLY A 98 0.62 -15.55 -8.69
C GLY A 98 -0.17 -15.66 -7.37
N ALA A 99 0.29 -15.02 -6.30
CA ALA A 99 -0.44 -14.98 -5.04
C ALA A 99 -1.73 -14.15 -5.13
N ILE A 100 -1.70 -13.03 -5.87
CA ILE A 100 -2.88 -12.20 -6.15
C ILE A 100 -3.92 -13.01 -6.92
N SER A 101 -3.54 -13.59 -8.05
CA SER A 101 -4.44 -14.39 -8.88
C SER A 101 -5.01 -15.58 -8.12
N SER A 102 -4.17 -16.29 -7.35
CA SER A 102 -4.63 -17.43 -6.55
C SER A 102 -5.62 -17.04 -5.44
N ASP A 103 -5.45 -15.89 -4.78
CA ASP A 103 -6.45 -15.44 -3.79
C ASP A 103 -7.77 -15.08 -4.47
N ILE A 104 -7.72 -14.38 -5.60
CA ILE A 104 -8.90 -13.96 -6.37
C ILE A 104 -9.70 -15.19 -6.85
N GLU A 105 -9.02 -16.17 -7.45
CA GLU A 105 -9.62 -17.42 -7.93
C GLU A 105 -10.20 -18.25 -6.77
N SER A 106 -9.43 -18.43 -5.69
CA SER A 106 -9.81 -19.33 -4.59
C SER A 106 -10.88 -18.75 -3.67
N LYS A 107 -10.96 -17.42 -3.56
CA LYS A 107 -11.87 -16.72 -2.64
C LYS A 107 -13.03 -16.03 -3.36
N GLY A 108 -13.05 -16.06 -4.69
CA GLY A 108 -14.16 -15.56 -5.49
C GLY A 108 -14.46 -14.10 -5.18
N TRP A 109 -13.50 -13.20 -5.45
CA TRP A 109 -13.71 -11.76 -5.35
C TRP A 109 -14.80 -11.36 -6.37
N ASN A 110 -16.07 -11.52 -6.01
CA ASN A 110 -17.19 -11.31 -6.91
C ASN A 110 -17.19 -9.84 -7.37
N THR A 111 -17.09 -9.70 -8.68
CA THR A 111 -16.57 -8.58 -9.47
C THR A 111 -17.51 -7.38 -9.61
N ALA A 112 -18.28 -7.04 -8.58
CA ALA A 112 -19.25 -5.94 -8.65
C ALA A 112 -18.97 -4.78 -7.70
N GLY A 113 -17.94 -4.86 -6.85
CA GLY A 113 -17.62 -3.81 -5.88
C GLY A 113 -16.13 -3.53 -5.80
N ASP A 114 -15.80 -2.25 -5.70
CA ASP A 114 -14.45 -1.78 -5.38
C ASP A 114 -13.99 -2.45 -4.08
N SER A 115 -12.86 -3.15 -4.17
CA SER A 115 -12.29 -3.89 -3.05
C SER A 115 -10.95 -3.27 -2.68
N ASN A 116 -10.76 -2.98 -1.40
CA ASN A 116 -9.48 -2.49 -0.93
C ASN A 116 -8.51 -3.67 -0.80
N ALA A 117 -7.66 -3.87 -1.82
CA ALA A 117 -6.71 -4.97 -1.86
C ALA A 117 -5.73 -4.93 -0.68
N LEU A 118 -5.35 -3.73 -0.20
CA LEU A 118 -4.48 -3.57 0.97
C LEU A 118 -5.12 -4.18 2.22
N GLU A 119 -6.39 -3.86 2.48
CA GLU A 119 -7.14 -4.40 3.61
C GLU A 119 -7.35 -5.90 3.49
N ILE A 120 -7.64 -6.40 2.29
CA ILE A 120 -7.83 -7.84 2.07
C ILE A 120 -6.54 -8.59 2.38
N PHE A 121 -5.39 -8.22 1.80
CA PHE A 121 -4.14 -8.92 2.05
C PHE A 121 -3.58 -8.71 3.48
N ALA A 122 -3.84 -7.56 4.09
CA ALA A 122 -3.59 -7.37 5.52
C ALA A 122 -4.41 -8.36 6.36
N LYS A 123 -5.70 -8.51 6.07
CA LYS A 123 -6.57 -9.49 6.72
C LYS A 123 -6.13 -10.93 6.44
N ARG A 124 -5.71 -11.27 5.23
CA ARG A 124 -5.20 -12.63 4.90
C ARG A 124 -3.97 -13.00 5.73
N ARG A 125 -3.05 -12.05 5.93
CA ARG A 125 -1.91 -12.26 6.82
C ARG A 125 -2.39 -12.46 8.26
N ASP A 126 -3.28 -11.59 8.75
CA ASP A 126 -3.82 -11.68 10.11
C ASP A 126 -4.53 -13.02 10.34
N ASP A 127 -5.36 -13.47 9.39
CA ASP A 127 -6.06 -14.75 9.43
C ASP A 127 -5.07 -15.93 9.44
N ALA A 128 -4.03 -15.90 8.60
CA ALA A 128 -2.99 -16.94 8.59
C ALA A 128 -2.21 -16.98 9.92
N MET A 129 -1.90 -15.82 10.50
CA MET A 129 -1.24 -15.72 11.80
C MET A 129 -2.15 -16.23 12.92
N ALA A 130 -3.44 -15.86 12.86
CA ALA A 130 -4.44 -16.37 13.79
C ALA A 130 -4.55 -17.90 13.72
N SER A 131 -4.53 -18.51 12.52
CA SER A 131 -4.52 -19.98 12.37
C SER A 131 -3.24 -20.63 12.92
N VAL A 132 -2.06 -20.01 12.78
CA VAL A 132 -0.83 -20.51 13.44
C VAL A 132 -0.99 -20.53 14.95
N LYS A 133 -1.51 -19.42 15.48
CA LYS A 133 -1.65 -19.19 16.91
C LYS A 133 -2.76 -20.03 17.54
N ALA A 134 -3.83 -20.27 16.77
CA ALA A 134 -4.92 -21.17 17.13
C ALA A 134 -4.46 -22.63 17.09
N GLY A 135 -3.29 -22.89 16.51
CA GLY A 135 -2.80 -24.24 16.33
C GLY A 135 -3.58 -25.01 15.27
N GLU A 136 -4.15 -24.32 14.29
CA GLU A 136 -4.79 -24.96 13.14
C GLU A 136 -3.74 -25.38 12.10
N ILE A 137 -2.63 -24.63 12.04
CA ILE A 137 -1.49 -24.87 11.16
C ILE A 137 -0.18 -24.64 11.92
N THR A 138 0.87 -25.37 11.56
CA THR A 138 2.20 -25.11 12.15
C THR A 138 2.80 -23.82 11.58
N MET A 139 3.65 -23.11 12.34
CA MET A 139 4.41 -21.97 11.82
C MET A 139 5.21 -22.35 10.56
N ARG A 140 5.73 -23.58 10.47
CA ARG A 140 6.42 -24.07 9.27
C ARG A 140 5.52 -24.12 8.03
N LEU A 141 4.25 -24.48 8.20
CA LEU A 141 3.27 -24.51 7.11
C LEU A 141 2.74 -23.12 6.77
N ALA A 142 2.67 -22.23 7.75
CA ALA A 142 2.19 -20.86 7.58
C ALA A 142 3.27 -19.85 7.19
N ASP A 143 4.56 -20.19 7.32
CA ASP A 143 5.68 -19.29 6.99
C ASP A 143 5.57 -18.79 5.55
N PHE A 144 5.22 -19.69 4.62
CA PHE A 144 5.00 -19.34 3.22
C PHE A 144 3.84 -18.35 3.02
N PRO A 145 2.59 -18.62 3.45
CA PRO A 145 1.50 -17.65 3.28
C PRO A 145 1.72 -16.35 4.07
N LEU A 146 2.35 -16.38 5.25
CA LEU A 146 2.68 -15.17 6.01
C LEU A 146 3.66 -14.26 5.25
N LYS A 147 4.77 -14.83 4.74
CA LYS A 147 5.74 -14.08 3.95
C LYS A 147 5.16 -13.61 2.62
N THR A 148 4.37 -14.46 1.97
CA THR A 148 3.74 -14.14 0.68
C THR A 148 2.74 -13.00 0.84
N ASN A 149 1.83 -13.09 1.82
CA ASN A 149 0.87 -12.01 2.09
C ASN A 149 1.56 -10.70 2.51
N ALA A 150 2.67 -10.78 3.25
CA ALA A 150 3.46 -9.59 3.60
C ALA A 150 4.09 -8.93 2.37
N ARG A 151 4.68 -9.72 1.45
CA ARG A 151 5.24 -9.22 0.18
C ARG A 151 4.17 -8.65 -0.75
N VAL A 152 3.02 -9.32 -0.87
CA VAL A 152 1.90 -8.81 -1.67
C VAL A 152 1.42 -7.49 -1.10
N ARG A 153 1.27 -7.38 0.22
CA ARG A 153 0.90 -6.12 0.87
C ARG A 153 1.92 -5.01 0.60
N GLU A 154 3.21 -5.28 0.73
CA GLU A 154 4.27 -4.30 0.44
C GLU A 154 4.24 -3.83 -1.02
N ALA A 155 4.05 -4.76 -1.97
CA ALA A 155 3.91 -4.42 -3.38
C ALA A 155 2.68 -3.54 -3.62
N LEU A 156 1.52 -3.90 -3.05
CA LEU A 156 0.30 -3.10 -3.15
C LEU A 156 0.45 -1.71 -2.49
N GLU A 157 1.14 -1.60 -1.35
CA GLU A 157 1.43 -0.31 -0.70
C GLU A 157 2.27 0.57 -1.63
N LYS A 158 3.28 -0.01 -2.29
CA LYS A 158 4.08 0.69 -3.31
C LYS A 158 3.22 1.17 -4.48
N LEU A 159 2.32 0.32 -5.00
CA LEU A 159 1.41 0.69 -6.10
C LEU A 159 0.46 1.82 -5.71
N ALA A 160 -0.13 1.77 -4.51
CA ALA A 160 -0.97 2.85 -3.99
C ALA A 160 -0.17 4.16 -3.82
N GLY A 161 1.07 4.08 -3.32
CA GLY A 161 1.96 5.25 -3.23
C GLY A 161 2.34 5.85 -4.59
N ILE A 162 2.53 5.01 -5.61
CA ILE A 162 2.77 5.46 -6.98
C ILE A 162 1.50 6.06 -7.59
N HIS A 163 0.33 5.44 -7.39
CA HIS A 163 -0.97 5.99 -7.81
C HIS A 163 -1.17 7.42 -7.28
N ASP A 164 -0.96 7.62 -5.98
CA ASP A 164 -1.06 8.94 -5.34
C ASP A 164 -0.08 9.95 -5.97
N ALA A 165 1.17 9.54 -6.19
CA ALA A 165 2.18 10.40 -6.82
C ALA A 165 1.83 10.79 -8.26
N LEU A 166 1.16 9.91 -9.00
CA LEU A 166 0.77 10.11 -10.40
C LEU A 166 -0.39 11.09 -10.56
N GLN A 167 -1.24 11.27 -9.53
CA GLN A 167 -2.37 12.21 -9.59
C GLN A 167 -1.91 13.64 -9.86
N GLY A 168 -0.76 14.04 -9.30
CA GLY A 168 -0.15 15.34 -9.54
C GLY A 168 0.85 15.39 -10.70
N ASP A 169 1.22 14.26 -11.30
CA ASP A 169 2.26 14.21 -12.33
C ASP A 169 1.70 14.42 -13.74
N GLY A 170 1.91 15.61 -14.30
CA GLY A 170 1.46 15.95 -15.65
C GLY A 170 2.21 15.26 -16.78
N SER A 171 3.34 14.58 -16.50
CA SER A 171 4.11 13.84 -17.51
C SER A 171 3.51 12.49 -17.88
N VAL A 172 2.56 11.99 -17.07
CA VAL A 172 1.85 10.73 -17.32
C VAL A 172 0.37 11.03 -17.57
N GLN A 173 -0.15 10.56 -18.69
CA GLN A 173 -1.58 10.66 -19.00
C GLN A 173 -2.33 9.47 -18.39
N ALA A 174 -3.53 9.68 -17.86
CA ALA A 174 -4.32 8.59 -17.31
C ALA A 174 -4.86 7.69 -18.43
N ALA A 175 -4.94 6.39 -18.19
CA ALA A 175 -5.63 5.46 -19.08
C ALA A 175 -7.15 5.73 -19.08
N ALA A 176 -7.84 5.44 -20.19
CA ALA A 176 -9.30 5.49 -20.24
C ALA A 176 -9.93 4.40 -19.34
N SER A 177 -11.23 4.54 -19.03
CA SER A 177 -11.95 3.68 -18.07
C SER A 177 -12.00 2.20 -18.42
N ASP A 178 -11.85 1.83 -19.70
CA ASP A 178 -11.86 0.44 -20.19
C ASP A 178 -10.46 -0.10 -20.52
N SER A 179 -9.41 0.70 -20.28
CA SER A 179 -8.06 0.41 -20.74
C SER A 179 -7.38 -0.75 -19.99
N MET A 180 -7.91 -1.18 -18.83
CA MET A 180 -7.45 -2.40 -18.16
C MET A 180 -7.69 -3.64 -19.03
N SER A 181 -8.90 -3.78 -19.59
CA SER A 181 -9.23 -4.90 -20.48
C SER A 181 -8.40 -4.82 -21.76
N GLN A 182 -8.22 -3.61 -22.31
CA GLN A 182 -7.37 -3.40 -23.49
C GLN A 182 -5.91 -3.79 -23.23
N ALA A 183 -5.37 -3.51 -22.05
CA ALA A 183 -4.01 -3.88 -21.68
C ALA A 183 -3.83 -5.41 -21.67
N LEU A 184 -4.82 -6.13 -21.13
CA LEU A 184 -4.83 -7.59 -21.13
C LEU A 184 -4.95 -8.16 -22.55
N GLU A 185 -5.81 -7.58 -23.39
CA GLU A 185 -5.94 -7.95 -24.80
C GLU A 185 -4.62 -7.74 -25.55
N LEU A 186 -3.98 -6.58 -25.36
CA LEU A 186 -2.69 -6.25 -25.95
C LEU A 186 -1.59 -7.23 -25.51
N LYS A 187 -1.58 -7.64 -24.24
CA LYS A 187 -0.65 -8.66 -23.73
C LYS A 187 -0.87 -9.99 -24.45
N ARG A 188 -2.13 -10.47 -24.56
CA ARG A 188 -2.48 -11.71 -25.27
C ARG A 188 -2.12 -11.64 -26.75
N PHE A 189 -2.38 -10.50 -27.38
CA PHE A 189 -1.98 -10.23 -28.76
C PHE A 189 -0.46 -10.30 -28.93
N ASN A 190 0.31 -9.66 -28.04
CA ASN A 190 1.77 -9.68 -28.10
C ASN A 190 2.33 -11.10 -27.92
N ASP A 191 1.77 -11.89 -26.99
CA ASP A 191 2.14 -13.30 -26.82
C ASP A 191 1.85 -14.13 -28.07
N TRP A 192 0.66 -13.97 -28.64
CA TRP A 192 0.28 -14.62 -29.90
C TRP A 192 1.24 -14.24 -31.04
N THR A 193 1.51 -12.95 -31.26
CA THR A 193 2.42 -12.52 -32.33
C THR A 193 3.83 -13.05 -32.13
N ARG A 194 4.31 -13.19 -30.89
CA ARG A 194 5.62 -13.79 -30.59
C ARG A 194 5.66 -15.27 -30.96
N ILE A 195 4.60 -16.02 -30.67
CA ILE A 195 4.47 -17.44 -31.06
C ILE A 195 4.49 -17.56 -32.59
N GLU A 196 3.67 -16.76 -33.29
CA GLU A 196 3.62 -16.78 -34.76
C GLU A 196 4.94 -16.37 -35.42
N GLN A 197 5.70 -15.43 -34.83
CA GLN A 197 7.02 -15.02 -35.32
C GLN A 197 8.09 -16.09 -35.14
N GLN A 198 8.00 -16.90 -34.08
CA GLN A 198 8.93 -18.00 -33.84
C GLN A 198 8.72 -19.16 -34.83
N GLY A 199 7.51 -19.25 -35.41
CA GLY A 199 7.12 -20.26 -36.38
C GLY A 199 6.96 -21.64 -35.74
N ALA A 200 6.06 -22.46 -36.28
CA ALA A 200 5.99 -23.87 -35.92
C ALA A 200 7.20 -24.60 -36.50
N GLU A 201 7.91 -25.40 -35.70
CA GLU A 201 8.93 -26.30 -36.23
C GLU A 201 8.28 -27.29 -37.24
N PRO A 202 8.97 -27.68 -38.33
CA PRO A 202 8.42 -28.63 -39.29
C PRO A 202 8.00 -29.94 -38.60
N GLY A 203 6.69 -30.21 -38.57
CA GLY A 203 6.11 -31.41 -37.94
C GLY A 203 5.48 -31.20 -36.56
N GLN A 204 5.51 -29.98 -36.00
CA GLN A 204 4.70 -29.66 -34.83
C GLN A 204 3.25 -29.36 -35.22
N PRO A 205 2.26 -29.78 -34.40
CA PRO A 205 0.88 -29.38 -34.60
C PRO A 205 0.75 -27.86 -34.54
N PRO A 206 -0.21 -27.26 -35.30
CA PRO A 206 -0.47 -25.83 -35.22
C PRO A 206 -0.78 -25.42 -33.77
N ALA A 207 -0.31 -24.25 -33.37
CA ALA A 207 -0.58 -23.71 -32.05
C ALA A 207 -2.09 -23.60 -31.85
N THR A 208 -2.62 -24.22 -30.80
CA THR A 208 -4.02 -24.10 -30.42
C THR A 208 -4.19 -22.93 -29.47
N TYR A 209 -5.14 -22.04 -29.77
CA TYR A 209 -5.42 -20.85 -28.98
C TYR A 209 -6.77 -20.98 -28.28
N ASP A 210 -6.88 -20.49 -27.04
CA ASP A 210 -8.16 -20.41 -26.35
C ASP A 210 -9.04 -19.29 -26.93
N GLN A 211 -10.35 -19.35 -26.67
CA GLN A 211 -11.31 -18.36 -27.18
C GLN A 211 -10.94 -16.94 -26.74
N LYS A 212 -10.46 -16.77 -25.51
CA LYS A 212 -10.05 -15.46 -24.98
C LYS A 212 -8.89 -14.85 -25.75
N THR A 213 -7.92 -15.66 -26.19
CA THR A 213 -6.81 -15.20 -27.01
C THR A 213 -7.28 -14.85 -28.43
N ALA A 214 -8.17 -15.67 -29.01
CA ALA A 214 -8.78 -15.36 -30.30
C ALA A 214 -9.55 -14.03 -30.27
N ASP A 215 -10.42 -13.83 -29.27
CA ASP A 215 -11.19 -12.60 -29.09
C ASP A 215 -10.27 -11.39 -28.89
N ALA A 216 -9.25 -11.51 -28.03
CA ALA A 216 -8.27 -10.44 -27.80
C ALA A 216 -7.52 -10.05 -29.09
N VAL A 217 -7.16 -11.03 -29.92
CA VAL A 217 -6.49 -10.78 -31.18
C VAL A 217 -7.40 -10.04 -32.16
N MET A 218 -8.64 -10.50 -32.30
CA MET A 218 -9.60 -9.88 -33.22
C MET A 218 -9.96 -8.46 -32.76
N ASN A 219 -10.21 -8.24 -31.47
CA ASN A 219 -10.48 -6.92 -30.89
C ASN A 219 -9.31 -5.96 -31.12
N THR A 220 -8.07 -6.41 -30.90
CA THR A 220 -6.86 -5.59 -31.12
C THR A 220 -6.72 -5.21 -32.59
N LEU A 221 -6.92 -6.15 -33.52
CA LEU A 221 -6.84 -5.88 -34.96
C LEU A 221 -7.96 -4.94 -35.44
N GLN A 222 -9.17 -5.10 -34.92
CA GLN A 222 -10.27 -4.20 -35.20
C GLN A 222 -9.98 -2.77 -34.72
N ARG A 223 -9.39 -2.61 -33.51
CA ARG A 223 -8.94 -1.31 -32.99
C ARG A 223 -7.87 -0.65 -33.87
N LEU A 224 -7.00 -1.45 -34.49
CA LEU A 224 -6.02 -0.97 -35.46
C LEU A 224 -6.61 -0.63 -36.84
N GLY A 225 -7.91 -0.83 -37.05
CA GLY A 225 -8.56 -0.64 -38.34
C GLY A 225 -8.19 -1.70 -39.38
N VAL A 226 -7.67 -2.85 -38.95
CA VAL A 226 -7.35 -3.96 -39.86
C VAL A 226 -8.64 -4.57 -40.39
N LYS A 227 -8.79 -4.58 -41.71
CA LYS A 227 -9.94 -5.23 -42.36
C LYS A 227 -9.76 -6.74 -42.30
N LEU A 228 -10.46 -7.38 -41.38
CA LEU A 228 -10.54 -8.83 -41.28
C LEU A 228 -11.51 -9.37 -42.36
N PRO A 229 -11.22 -10.52 -43.00
CA PRO A 229 -12.16 -11.16 -43.90
C PRO A 229 -13.48 -11.50 -43.16
N PRO A 230 -14.65 -11.45 -43.82
CA PRO A 230 -15.90 -11.86 -43.19
C PRO A 230 -15.81 -13.31 -42.72
N ALA A 231 -16.37 -13.59 -41.53
CA ALA A 231 -16.55 -14.93 -41.01
C ALA A 231 -17.60 -15.66 -41.87
N ASP A 232 -17.19 -16.24 -43.00
CA ASP A 232 -18.08 -17.04 -43.84
C ASP A 232 -18.17 -18.46 -43.27
N ASP A 233 -19.40 -18.91 -42.96
CA ASP A 233 -19.75 -20.29 -42.52
C ASP A 233 -19.54 -21.36 -43.61
N LYS A 234 -18.75 -21.08 -44.65
CA LYS A 234 -18.52 -22.02 -45.75
C LYS A 234 -17.30 -22.89 -45.48
N VAL A 235 -17.53 -24.20 -45.58
CA VAL A 235 -16.52 -25.26 -45.60
C VAL A 235 -15.41 -24.89 -46.60
N GLY A 236 -14.28 -24.40 -46.08
CA GLY A 236 -13.18 -23.84 -46.87
C GLY A 236 -12.58 -22.54 -46.31
N ALA A 237 -13.22 -21.89 -45.32
CA ALA A 237 -12.64 -20.76 -44.60
C ALA A 237 -11.38 -21.22 -43.84
N GLY A 238 -10.22 -20.65 -44.17
CA GLY A 238 -8.97 -20.94 -43.47
C GLY A 238 -9.06 -20.59 -41.98
N ASP A 239 -8.18 -21.16 -41.16
CA ASP A 239 -8.09 -20.89 -39.72
C ASP A 239 -8.15 -19.37 -39.44
N PRO A 240 -9.14 -18.87 -38.66
CA PRO A 240 -9.30 -17.44 -38.39
C PRO A 240 -8.05 -16.79 -37.79
N MET A 241 -7.25 -17.54 -37.02
CA MET A 241 -5.99 -17.04 -36.46
C MET A 241 -4.91 -16.91 -37.54
N ALA A 242 -4.86 -17.82 -38.51
CA ALA A 242 -3.96 -17.69 -39.66
C ALA A 242 -4.35 -16.50 -40.57
N GLN A 243 -5.66 -16.24 -40.72
CA GLN A 243 -6.14 -15.06 -41.44
C GLN A 243 -5.78 -13.75 -40.69
N ALA A 244 -5.96 -13.73 -39.36
CA ALA A 244 -5.57 -12.62 -38.50
C ALA A 244 -4.05 -12.33 -38.62
N TRP A 245 -3.21 -13.37 -38.65
CA TRP A 245 -1.77 -13.22 -38.84
C TRP A 245 -1.41 -12.58 -40.18
N SER A 246 -2.01 -13.07 -41.26
CA SER A 246 -1.80 -12.51 -42.60
C SER A 246 -2.24 -11.04 -42.68
N ALA A 247 -3.40 -10.71 -42.12
CA ALA A 247 -3.93 -9.34 -42.09
C ALA A 247 -3.05 -8.40 -41.27
N TYR A 248 -2.55 -8.86 -40.11
CA TYR A 248 -1.62 -8.10 -39.28
C TYR A 248 -0.27 -7.84 -39.98
N GLN A 249 0.28 -8.84 -40.67
CA GLN A 249 1.51 -8.67 -41.45
C GLN A 249 1.36 -7.64 -42.56
N ALA A 250 0.24 -7.68 -43.29
CA ALA A 250 -0.08 -6.67 -44.30
C ALA A 250 -0.22 -5.26 -43.68
N TRP A 251 -0.85 -5.14 -42.52
CA TRP A 251 -0.99 -3.88 -41.80
C TRP A 251 0.36 -3.35 -41.32
N ARG A 252 1.21 -4.19 -40.72
CA ARG A 252 2.58 -3.86 -40.27
C ARG A 252 3.45 -3.36 -41.42
N ALA A 253 3.33 -3.96 -42.60
CA ALA A 253 4.06 -3.50 -43.79
C ALA A 253 3.66 -2.08 -44.22
N GLN A 254 2.40 -1.68 -43.96
CA GLN A 254 1.88 -0.34 -44.24
C GLN A 254 2.13 0.65 -43.09
N HIS A 255 2.31 0.15 -41.86
CA HIS A 255 2.46 0.95 -40.63
C HIS A 255 3.71 0.50 -39.85
N PRO A 256 4.93 0.69 -40.41
CA PRO A 256 6.17 0.20 -39.80
C PRO A 256 6.45 0.81 -38.41
N ASP A 257 5.98 2.04 -38.18
CA ASP A 257 6.14 2.77 -36.90
C ASP A 257 4.87 2.68 -36.00
N GLY A 258 3.88 1.88 -36.40
CA GLY A 258 2.63 1.74 -35.66
C GLY A 258 2.88 1.11 -34.27
N LYS A 259 2.61 1.87 -33.21
CA LYS A 259 2.72 1.39 -31.83
C LYS A 259 1.35 0.97 -31.31
N LEU A 260 1.29 -0.25 -30.80
CA LEU A 260 0.16 -0.79 -30.05
C LEU A 260 0.11 -0.12 -28.67
N GLN A 261 -0.97 0.59 -28.36
CA GLN A 261 -1.13 1.30 -27.08
C GLN A 261 -2.57 1.14 -26.56
N ILE A 262 -2.73 1.31 -25.25
CA ILE A 262 -4.06 1.45 -24.63
C ILE A 262 -4.60 2.84 -24.89
N ASP A 263 -5.92 2.96 -24.84
CA ASP A 263 -6.56 4.26 -24.96
C ASP A 263 -6.27 5.10 -23.70
N LEU A 264 -5.99 6.38 -23.90
CA LEU A 264 -5.71 7.34 -22.84
C LEU A 264 -6.90 8.28 -22.71
N GLN A 265 -7.17 8.76 -21.50
CA GLN A 265 -8.15 9.83 -21.29
C GLN A 265 -7.77 11.04 -22.12
N ALA A 266 -8.74 11.67 -22.77
CA ALA A 266 -8.49 12.93 -23.46
C ALA A 266 -7.82 13.91 -22.50
N ALA A 267 -6.77 14.60 -22.98
CA ALA A 267 -6.18 15.67 -22.18
C ALA A 267 -7.30 16.66 -21.86
N ALA A 268 -7.55 16.90 -20.56
CA ALA A 268 -8.48 17.94 -20.17
C ALA A 268 -8.00 19.23 -20.83
N ASP A 269 -8.81 19.80 -21.73
CA ASP A 269 -8.53 21.12 -22.26
C ASP A 269 -8.31 22.03 -21.05
N LYS A 270 -7.11 22.62 -20.95
CA LYS A 270 -6.94 23.78 -20.09
C LYS A 270 -7.95 24.79 -20.63
N ALA A 271 -9.08 24.93 -19.94
CA ALA A 271 -9.88 26.13 -20.07
C ALA A 271 -8.91 27.28 -19.78
N ALA A 272 -8.51 28.00 -20.82
CA ALA A 272 -8.03 29.35 -20.65
C ALA A 272 -9.13 30.05 -19.86
N ASP A 273 -8.79 30.57 -18.69
CA ASP A 273 -9.70 31.38 -17.90
C ASP A 273 -9.46 32.85 -18.30
N PRO A 274 -10.29 33.43 -19.20
CA PRO A 274 -10.25 34.85 -19.47
C PRO A 274 -11.23 35.58 -18.54
N SER A 275 -11.17 35.39 -17.22
CA SER A 275 -11.88 36.27 -16.29
C SER A 275 -11.28 36.17 -14.89
N LYS A 276 -10.24 36.96 -14.66
CA LYS A 276 -9.80 37.35 -13.32
C LYS A 276 -10.62 38.58 -12.89
N PRO A 277 -11.62 38.49 -11.98
CA PRO A 277 -11.93 39.63 -11.14
C PRO A 277 -10.89 39.67 -10.03
N GLU A 278 -10.22 40.82 -9.87
CA GLU A 278 -9.40 41.09 -8.70
C GLU A 278 -10.22 40.90 -7.42
N PRO A 279 -9.64 40.31 -6.36
CA PRO A 279 -10.34 40.16 -5.09
C PRO A 279 -10.63 41.53 -4.51
N THR A 280 -11.91 41.85 -4.34
CA THR A 280 -12.36 42.99 -3.54
C THR A 280 -12.19 42.60 -2.07
N GLU A 281 -11.38 43.36 -1.33
CA GLU A 281 -11.22 43.21 0.12
C GLU A 281 -12.58 43.24 0.82
N ALA A 282 -12.95 42.12 1.45
CA ALA A 282 -14.05 42.05 2.40
C ALA A 282 -13.51 42.34 3.82
N PRO A 283 -14.27 43.04 4.67
CA PRO A 283 -13.76 43.69 5.86
C PRO A 283 -13.30 42.69 6.92
N ALA A 284 -12.13 42.98 7.49
CA ALA A 284 -11.57 42.27 8.64
C ALA A 284 -12.60 42.20 9.78
N ALA A 285 -13.09 41.00 10.06
CA ALA A 285 -13.74 40.71 11.33
C ALA A 285 -12.69 40.88 12.43
N ALA A 286 -12.98 41.75 13.41
CA ALA A 286 -12.10 42.04 14.52
C ALA A 286 -11.72 40.74 15.25
N ALA A 287 -10.45 40.38 15.14
CA ALA A 287 -9.84 39.33 15.94
C ALA A 287 -10.05 39.68 17.42
N GLN A 288 -10.83 38.85 18.12
CA GLN A 288 -10.77 38.83 19.57
C GLN A 288 -9.35 38.37 19.96
N PRO A 289 -8.66 39.06 20.86
CA PRO A 289 -7.33 38.65 21.26
C PRO A 289 -7.41 37.29 21.96
N ALA A 290 -6.93 36.25 21.27
CA ALA A 290 -6.54 35.02 21.93
C ALA A 290 -5.47 35.41 22.96
N THR A 291 -5.80 35.26 24.24
CA THR A 291 -4.86 35.51 25.34
C THR A 291 -3.59 34.68 25.10
N PRO A 292 -2.40 35.30 25.11
CA PRO A 292 -1.16 34.55 24.93
C PRO A 292 -1.00 33.56 26.09
N ILE A 293 -1.00 32.27 25.79
CA ILE A 293 -0.45 31.27 26.71
C ILE A 293 1.01 31.69 26.89
N SER A 294 1.41 32.03 28.12
CA SER A 294 2.77 32.55 28.34
C SER A 294 3.80 31.55 27.82
N MET A 295 4.79 32.01 27.05
CA MET A 295 5.89 31.16 26.53
C MET A 295 6.55 30.32 27.63
N LYS A 296 6.48 30.78 28.88
CA LYS A 296 6.94 30.06 30.07
C LYS A 296 6.09 28.80 30.37
N ARG A 297 4.77 28.83 30.17
CA ARG A 297 3.89 27.65 30.29
C ARG A 297 4.12 26.64 29.17
N GLN A 298 4.31 27.10 27.92
CA GLN A 298 4.65 26.21 26.80
C GLN A 298 6.01 25.53 27.00
N ALA A 299 7.04 26.29 27.40
CA ALA A 299 8.36 25.72 27.71
C ALA A 299 8.30 24.73 28.88
N GLN A 300 7.50 25.00 29.92
CA GLN A 300 7.29 24.07 31.02
C GLN A 300 6.51 22.82 30.61
N ALA A 301 5.50 22.93 29.75
CA ALA A 301 4.77 21.81 29.20
C ALA A 301 5.65 20.91 28.32
N LEU A 302 6.54 21.51 27.51
CA LEU A 302 7.52 20.78 26.71
C LEU A 302 8.55 20.04 27.59
N VAL A 303 9.06 20.69 28.64
CA VAL A 303 10.00 20.07 29.59
C VAL A 303 9.32 18.95 30.38
N GLN A 304 8.08 19.13 30.84
CA GLN A 304 7.32 18.07 31.48
C GLN A 304 7.03 16.91 30.52
N GLY A 305 6.64 17.21 29.28
CA GLY A 305 6.43 16.19 28.24
C GLY A 305 7.70 15.38 27.97
N ALA A 306 8.85 16.03 27.88
CA ALA A 306 10.14 15.37 27.72
C ALA A 306 10.54 14.51 28.94
N GLN A 307 10.25 14.96 30.15
CA GLN A 307 10.48 14.18 31.37
C GLN A 307 9.58 12.95 31.45
N LEU A 308 8.30 13.09 31.10
CA LEU A 308 7.36 11.97 31.04
C LEU A 308 7.76 10.97 29.96
N GLN A 309 8.19 11.45 28.78
CA GLN A 309 8.70 10.59 27.73
C GLN A 309 9.97 9.86 28.13
N ALA A 310 10.88 10.52 28.86
CA ALA A 310 12.06 9.86 29.40
C ALA A 310 11.72 8.83 30.49
N GLN A 311 10.68 9.09 31.29
CA GLN A 311 10.25 8.19 32.38
C GLN A 311 9.52 6.94 31.87
N TYR A 312 8.60 7.11 30.92
CA TYR A 312 7.73 6.03 30.43
C TYR A 312 8.17 5.48 29.07
N GLY A 313 9.18 6.07 28.45
CA GLY A 313 9.67 5.67 27.13
C GLY A 313 8.72 5.98 25.96
N MET A 314 7.57 6.61 26.21
CA MET A 314 6.49 6.83 25.24
C MET A 314 6.14 8.31 25.07
N SER A 315 5.64 8.68 23.89
CA SER A 315 5.21 10.06 23.65
C SER A 315 4.06 10.45 24.58
N LEU A 316 4.01 11.72 24.99
CA LEU A 316 2.97 12.21 25.90
C LEU A 316 1.55 11.85 25.43
N PRO A 317 1.17 12.02 24.15
CA PRO A 317 -0.19 11.69 23.76
C PRO A 317 -0.49 10.18 23.78
N MET A 318 0.53 9.33 23.63
CA MET A 318 0.37 7.88 23.85
C MET A 318 0.08 7.59 25.32
N LEU A 319 0.76 8.27 26.24
CA LEU A 319 0.48 8.15 27.68
C LEU A 319 -0.92 8.65 28.02
N GLN A 320 -1.34 9.76 27.42
CA GLN A 320 -2.70 10.29 27.61
C GLN A 320 -3.76 9.29 27.09
N LEU A 321 -3.51 8.65 25.94
CA LEU A 321 -4.37 7.59 25.39
C LEU A 321 -4.45 6.41 26.35
N LEU A 322 -3.29 5.88 26.78
CA LEU A 322 -3.22 4.71 27.65
C LEU A 322 -3.81 4.99 29.03
N LYS A 323 -3.78 6.24 29.51
CA LYS A 323 -4.48 6.66 30.73
C LYS A 323 -6.00 6.66 30.55
N GLY A 324 -6.50 7.06 29.38
CA GLY A 324 -7.95 7.08 29.08
C GLY A 324 -8.51 5.73 28.61
N PHE A 325 -7.66 4.80 28.18
CA PHE A 325 -8.07 3.53 27.61
C PHE A 325 -7.95 2.39 28.63
N ASP A 326 -9.08 1.92 29.12
CA ASP A 326 -9.14 0.76 29.99
C ASP A 326 -9.18 -0.53 29.17
N VAL A 327 -8.02 -1.19 29.07
CA VAL A 327 -7.84 -2.46 28.37
C VAL A 327 -8.72 -3.57 28.95
N ALA A 328 -9.10 -3.50 30.23
CA ALA A 328 -9.93 -4.52 30.87
C ALA A 328 -11.37 -4.53 30.38
N ASN A 329 -11.87 -3.38 29.94
CA ASN A 329 -13.23 -3.23 29.44
C ASN A 329 -13.29 -3.02 27.91
N ALA A 330 -12.15 -3.14 27.22
CA ALA A 330 -12.04 -2.92 25.78
C ALA A 330 -12.54 -4.14 24.98
N SER A 331 -13.21 -3.85 23.85
CA SER A 331 -13.53 -4.88 22.85
C SER A 331 -12.26 -5.39 22.16
N VAL A 332 -12.37 -6.57 21.54
CA VAL A 332 -11.29 -7.15 20.72
C VAL A 332 -10.83 -6.19 19.63
N ASP A 333 -11.76 -5.54 18.93
CA ASP A 333 -11.43 -4.60 17.86
C ASP A 333 -10.68 -3.38 18.39
N GLN A 334 -11.04 -2.90 19.58
CA GLN A 334 -10.32 -1.80 20.24
C GLN A 334 -8.91 -2.22 20.68
N VAL A 335 -8.74 -3.44 21.20
CA VAL A 335 -7.42 -3.98 21.55
C VAL A 335 -6.56 -4.17 20.30
N LYS A 336 -7.14 -4.63 19.19
CA LYS A 336 -6.45 -4.74 17.90
C LYS A 336 -6.01 -3.37 17.39
N GLN A 337 -6.91 -2.39 17.40
CA GLN A 337 -6.63 -1.02 16.97
C GLN A 337 -5.55 -0.38 17.85
N LEU A 338 -5.58 -0.58 19.16
CA LEU A 338 -4.53 -0.15 20.07
C LEU A 338 -3.20 -0.84 19.77
N GLY A 339 -3.19 -2.16 19.55
CA GLY A 339 -1.99 -2.93 19.21
C GLY A 339 -1.33 -2.44 17.92
N GLN A 340 -2.12 -2.18 16.88
CA GLN A 340 -1.63 -1.60 15.61
C GLN A 340 -1.07 -0.19 15.81
N LEU A 341 -1.74 0.64 16.60
CA LEU A 341 -1.26 1.98 16.92
C LEU A 341 0.07 1.91 17.68
N LEU A 342 0.19 1.07 18.71
CA LEU A 342 1.42 0.92 19.47
C LEU A 342 2.57 0.36 18.61
N GLN A 343 2.27 -0.58 17.71
CA GLN A 343 3.25 -1.14 16.76
C GLN A 343 3.74 -0.11 15.75
N GLY A 344 2.84 0.67 15.16
CA GLY A 344 3.19 1.75 14.23
C GLY A 344 4.07 2.83 14.86
N ASN A 345 4.03 2.95 16.19
CA ASN A 345 4.81 3.91 16.97
C ASN A 345 6.08 3.33 17.60
N GLY A 346 6.38 2.05 17.35
CA GLY A 346 7.54 1.36 17.91
C GLY A 346 7.41 0.99 19.40
N ALA A 347 6.29 1.33 20.04
CA ALA A 347 6.01 0.98 21.44
C ALA A 347 5.75 -0.53 21.60
N LEU A 348 5.26 -1.21 20.55
CA LEU A 348 5.01 -2.65 20.57
C LEU A 348 5.77 -3.34 19.42
N SER A 349 6.31 -4.54 19.68
CA SER A 349 6.88 -5.35 18.61
C SER A 349 5.77 -5.93 17.72
N GLN A 350 6.11 -6.36 16.51
CA GLN A 350 5.15 -7.02 15.62
C GLN A 350 4.61 -8.32 16.23
N ASP A 351 5.47 -9.12 16.87
CA ASP A 351 5.06 -10.38 17.51
C ASP A 351 4.07 -10.15 18.66
N ASP A 352 4.32 -9.11 19.47
CA ASP A 352 3.45 -8.73 20.57
C ASP A 352 2.11 -8.15 20.06
N ALA A 353 2.13 -7.31 19.02
CA ALA A 353 0.92 -6.79 18.40
C ALA A 353 0.07 -7.90 17.79
N ASP A 354 0.71 -8.85 17.11
CA ASP A 354 0.05 -10.03 16.57
C ASP A 354 -0.51 -10.93 17.70
N SER A 355 0.06 -10.91 18.92
CA SER A 355 -0.40 -11.77 20.04
C SER A 355 -1.78 -11.35 20.57
N LEU A 356 -2.13 -10.08 20.40
CA LEU A 356 -3.41 -9.50 20.79
C LEU A 356 -4.58 -9.90 19.87
N LEU A 357 -4.34 -10.71 18.82
CA LEU A 357 -5.39 -11.27 17.98
C LEU A 357 -5.99 -12.52 18.66
N PRO A 358 -7.28 -12.54 19.01
CA PRO A 358 -7.91 -13.70 19.65
C PRO A 358 -8.14 -14.85 18.66
N LEU A 359 -8.06 -16.08 19.16
CA LEU A 359 -8.04 -17.31 18.34
C LEU A 359 -9.41 -17.73 17.81
N THR A 360 -10.50 -17.28 18.44
CA THR A 360 -11.87 -17.62 18.02
C THR A 360 -12.83 -16.45 18.24
N GLN A 361 -13.80 -16.29 17.32
CA GLN A 361 -14.88 -15.30 17.44
C GLN A 361 -15.87 -15.60 18.60
N ARG A 362 -15.76 -16.75 19.28
CA ARG A 362 -16.76 -17.23 20.25
C ARG A 362 -16.55 -16.78 21.71
N GLY A 363 -15.62 -15.87 21.99
CA GLY A 363 -15.32 -15.38 23.34
C GLY A 363 -15.23 -13.86 23.52
N MET A 364 -15.69 -13.07 22.54
CA MET A 364 -15.37 -11.64 22.34
C MET A 364 -15.96 -10.64 23.37
N VAL A 365 -16.39 -11.06 24.56
CA VAL A 365 -17.03 -10.17 25.56
C VAL A 365 -16.06 -9.64 26.61
N ASP A 366 -14.97 -10.36 26.89
CA ASP A 366 -13.95 -9.97 27.87
C ASP A 366 -12.56 -10.37 27.35
N THR A 367 -11.83 -9.39 26.83
CA THR A 367 -10.55 -9.60 26.13
C THR A 367 -9.43 -10.03 27.09
N ILE A 368 -9.43 -9.56 28.35
CA ILE A 368 -8.48 -10.02 29.37
C ILE A 368 -8.87 -11.41 29.88
N GLY A 369 -10.15 -11.63 30.15
CA GLY A 369 -10.65 -12.92 30.61
C GLY A 369 -10.54 -14.02 29.56
N TYR A 370 -10.47 -13.68 28.27
CA TYR A 370 -10.28 -14.66 27.19
C TYR A 370 -9.00 -15.47 27.38
N TYR A 371 -7.84 -14.81 27.37
CA TYR A 371 -6.54 -15.49 27.45
C TYR A 371 -6.35 -16.20 28.80
N ARG A 372 -6.79 -15.61 29.91
CA ARG A 372 -6.73 -16.26 31.24
C ARG A 372 -7.60 -17.51 31.33
N ARG A 373 -8.85 -17.46 30.85
CA ARG A 373 -9.74 -18.64 30.85
C ARG A 373 -9.18 -19.74 29.97
N ASP A 374 -8.62 -19.37 28.84
CA ASP A 374 -8.06 -20.32 27.89
C ASP A 374 -6.81 -21.00 28.46
N LEU A 375 -5.88 -20.24 29.06
CA LEU A 375 -4.73 -20.77 29.79
C LEU A 375 -5.14 -21.67 30.97
N SER A 376 -6.17 -21.28 31.72
CA SER A 376 -6.70 -22.09 32.84
C SER A 376 -7.29 -23.41 32.34
N TRP A 377 -8.04 -23.38 31.25
CA TRP A 377 -8.64 -24.56 30.66
C TRP A 377 -7.56 -25.47 30.04
N LEU A 378 -6.53 -24.93 29.41
CA LEU A 378 -5.37 -25.68 28.92
C LEU A 378 -4.64 -26.39 30.07
N ALA A 379 -4.43 -25.69 31.19
CA ALA A 379 -3.81 -26.26 32.39
C ALA A 379 -4.67 -27.39 32.99
N ASP A 380 -5.98 -27.21 33.07
CA ASP A 380 -6.93 -28.22 33.56
C ASP A 380 -6.96 -29.47 32.67
N ALA A 381 -7.01 -29.28 31.34
CA ALA A 381 -6.95 -30.38 30.38
C ALA A 381 -5.63 -31.17 30.51
N GLN A 382 -4.51 -30.48 30.66
CA GLN A 382 -3.20 -31.11 30.91
C GLN A 382 -3.19 -31.92 32.21
N GLN A 383 -3.76 -31.39 33.29
CA GLN A 383 -3.83 -32.09 34.58
C GLN A 383 -4.67 -33.37 34.51
N HIS A 384 -5.73 -33.37 33.70
CA HIS A 384 -6.62 -34.51 33.52
C HIS A 384 -6.21 -35.46 32.39
N GLY A 385 -5.04 -35.26 31.79
CA GLY A 385 -4.55 -36.08 30.66
C GLY A 385 -5.44 -35.98 29.42
N VAL A 386 -6.27 -34.94 29.33
CA VAL A 386 -7.13 -34.66 28.19
C VAL A 386 -6.30 -33.90 27.17
N VAL A 387 -6.08 -34.50 26.00
CA VAL A 387 -5.61 -33.75 24.83
C VAL A 387 -6.84 -33.02 24.30
N PRO A 388 -6.91 -31.69 24.40
CA PRO A 388 -8.09 -30.99 23.96
C PRO A 388 -8.26 -31.19 22.45
N GLN A 389 -9.49 -31.53 22.05
CA GLN A 389 -9.90 -31.67 20.66
C GLN A 389 -10.70 -30.43 20.23
N TYR A 390 -10.04 -29.46 19.61
CA TYR A 390 -10.64 -28.32 18.96
C TYR A 390 -11.29 -28.74 17.64
N ARG A 391 -12.51 -28.22 17.43
CA ARG A 391 -13.19 -28.30 16.15
C ARG A 391 -13.06 -26.94 15.50
N THR A 392 -12.35 -26.88 14.38
CA THR A 392 -12.45 -25.73 13.47
C THR A 392 -13.83 -25.73 12.80
N ALA A 393 -14.23 -24.61 12.19
CA ALA A 393 -15.51 -24.44 11.50
C ALA A 393 -15.72 -25.36 10.27
N GLN A 394 -14.79 -26.29 9.99
CA GLN A 394 -14.81 -27.18 8.83
C GLN A 394 -14.54 -28.65 9.19
N GLY A 395 -14.54 -29.03 10.47
CA GLY A 395 -14.45 -30.43 10.88
C GLY A 395 -13.09 -31.10 10.60
N MET A 396 -12.04 -30.33 10.32
CA MET A 396 -10.67 -30.86 10.28
C MET A 396 -10.19 -31.10 11.71
N ALA A 397 -9.77 -32.32 11.98
CA ALA A 397 -9.21 -32.73 13.26
C ALA A 397 -7.92 -31.94 13.56
N ASP A 398 -7.83 -31.51 14.81
CA ASP A 398 -6.72 -30.80 15.42
C ASP A 398 -5.33 -31.21 15.00
N LEU A 399 -4.59 -30.24 14.49
CA LEU A 399 -3.16 -30.33 14.32
C LEU A 399 -2.46 -29.03 14.71
N ALA A 400 -2.47 -28.65 15.99
CA ALA A 400 -1.25 -28.12 16.59
C ALA A 400 -1.18 -28.20 18.12
N ASN A 401 0.02 -28.61 18.51
CA ASN A 401 0.75 -28.38 19.75
C ASN A 401 0.14 -27.36 20.75
N VAL A 402 -0.50 -27.89 21.80
CA VAL A 402 -0.96 -27.18 23.00
C VAL A 402 0.09 -26.19 23.56
N ALA A 403 1.37 -26.53 23.48
CA ALA A 403 2.43 -25.66 23.97
C ALA A 403 2.62 -24.38 23.14
N GLY A 404 2.30 -24.40 21.84
CA GLY A 404 2.35 -23.22 20.98
C GLY A 404 1.23 -22.24 21.33
N ARG A 405 0.01 -22.75 21.52
CA ARG A 405 -1.17 -21.97 21.94
C ARG A 405 -0.95 -21.34 23.31
N ALA A 406 -0.54 -22.14 24.29
CA ALA A 406 -0.22 -21.65 25.63
C ALA A 406 0.85 -20.54 25.62
N ARG A 407 1.89 -20.64 24.77
CA ARG A 407 2.90 -19.58 24.64
C ARG A 407 2.32 -18.28 24.06
N ASN A 408 1.47 -18.38 23.04
CA ASN A 408 0.84 -17.19 22.46
C ASN A 408 -0.13 -16.53 23.45
N ASP A 409 -0.95 -17.31 24.15
CA ASP A 409 -1.89 -16.76 25.14
C ASP A 409 -1.14 -16.18 26.35
N GLN A 410 -0.02 -16.79 26.76
CA GLN A 410 0.90 -16.22 27.76
C GLN A 410 1.50 -14.89 27.28
N GLN A 411 1.90 -14.80 26.01
CA GLN A 411 2.46 -13.56 25.44
C GLN A 411 1.40 -12.48 25.37
N ALA A 412 0.20 -12.78 24.85
CA ALA A 412 -0.92 -11.86 24.79
C ALA A 412 -1.32 -11.38 26.18
N GLN A 413 -1.42 -12.31 27.14
CA GLN A 413 -1.70 -12.01 28.54
C GLN A 413 -0.63 -11.09 29.13
N ALA A 414 0.66 -11.35 28.86
CA ALA A 414 1.75 -10.50 29.32
C ALA A 414 1.71 -9.09 28.70
N VAL A 415 1.31 -8.96 27.43
CA VAL A 415 1.07 -7.63 26.81
C VAL A 415 -0.10 -6.93 27.51
N LEU A 416 -1.23 -7.60 27.69
CA LEU A 416 -2.41 -7.02 28.34
C LEU A 416 -2.14 -6.62 29.80
N ASP A 417 -1.42 -7.46 30.56
CA ASP A 417 -1.04 -7.16 31.94
C ASP A 417 -0.09 -5.97 32.02
N ARG A 418 0.85 -5.83 31.08
CA ARG A 418 1.72 -4.64 30.98
C ARG A 418 0.94 -3.38 30.66
N LEU A 419 0.01 -3.45 29.70
CA LEU A 419 -0.85 -2.31 29.38
C LEU A 419 -1.76 -1.93 30.56
N ALA A 420 -2.31 -2.91 31.28
CA ALA A 420 -3.11 -2.67 32.49
C ALA A 420 -2.27 -2.08 33.63
N GLY A 421 -1.06 -2.58 33.85
CA GLY A 421 -0.13 -2.02 34.84
C GLY A 421 0.29 -0.58 34.51
N LEU A 422 0.55 -0.31 33.23
CA LEU A 422 0.83 1.05 32.76
C LEU A 422 -0.38 1.97 32.91
N HIS A 423 -1.57 1.51 32.55
CA HIS A 423 -2.81 2.24 32.78
C HIS A 423 -2.97 2.61 34.26
N GLN A 424 -2.78 1.65 35.18
CA GLN A 424 -2.83 1.89 36.63
C GLN A 424 -1.76 2.88 37.10
N ALA A 425 -0.52 2.76 36.61
CA ALA A 425 0.55 3.71 36.93
C ALA A 425 0.21 5.13 36.46
N LEU A 426 -0.41 5.25 35.30
CA LEU A 426 -0.85 6.53 34.73
C LEU A 426 -2.06 7.12 35.47
N GLN A 427 -2.96 6.29 36.03
CA GLN A 427 -4.05 6.79 36.89
C GLN A 427 -3.51 7.61 38.06
N GLY A 428 -2.39 7.18 38.66
CA GLY A 428 -1.74 7.89 39.76
C GLY A 428 -0.85 9.07 39.36
N ASP A 429 -0.60 9.30 38.07
CA ASP A 429 0.26 10.39 37.59
C ASP A 429 -0.57 11.58 37.07
N ASP A 430 -0.79 12.57 37.92
CA ASP A 430 -1.54 13.80 37.60
C ASP A 430 -0.88 14.66 36.50
N ARG A 431 0.39 14.42 36.18
CA ARG A 431 1.08 15.12 35.08
C ARG A 431 0.60 14.64 33.72
N VAL A 432 0.01 13.44 33.64
CA VAL A 432 -0.62 12.90 32.44
C VAL A 432 -2.12 13.08 32.55
N GLN A 433 -2.74 13.77 31.59
CA GLN A 433 -4.19 13.88 31.50
C GLN A 433 -4.75 12.77 30.61
N ALA A 434 -5.87 12.16 30.97
CA ALA A 434 -6.52 11.20 30.10
C ALA A 434 -7.07 11.91 28.85
N VAL A 435 -7.02 11.26 27.69
CA VAL A 435 -7.77 11.73 26.52
C VAL A 435 -9.27 11.60 26.81
N ALA A 436 -10.06 12.54 26.29
CA ALA A 436 -11.52 12.49 26.34
C ALA A 436 -12.08 11.23 25.64
N ASP A 437 -13.37 10.95 25.86
CA ASP A 437 -14.06 9.81 25.25
C ASP A 437 -13.81 9.70 23.74
N GLY A 438 -13.58 8.48 23.27
CA GLY A 438 -13.18 8.21 21.88
C GLY A 438 -11.69 8.41 21.58
N GLY A 439 -10.85 8.59 22.61
CA GLY A 439 -9.40 8.84 22.45
C GLY A 439 -8.65 7.86 21.52
N LEU A 440 -9.04 6.58 21.49
CA LEU A 440 -8.44 5.60 20.57
C LEU A 440 -8.70 5.95 19.10
N GLN A 441 -9.95 6.27 18.75
CA GLN A 441 -10.27 6.69 17.39
C GLN A 441 -9.56 8.00 17.04
N GLN A 442 -9.52 8.94 17.99
CA GLN A 442 -8.81 10.21 17.81
C GLN A 442 -7.31 10.00 17.54
N ALA A 443 -6.68 9.06 18.22
CA ALA A 443 -5.27 8.73 18.02
C ALA A 443 -5.03 8.01 16.68
N SER A 444 -5.95 7.13 16.25
CA SER A 444 -5.89 6.52 14.92
C SER A 444 -6.08 7.54 13.80
N ASP A 445 -7.08 8.42 13.91
CA ASP A 445 -7.33 9.51 12.97
C ASP A 445 -6.08 10.40 12.81
N LEU A 446 -5.42 10.69 13.93
CA LEU A 446 -4.23 11.51 13.97
C LEU A 446 -2.99 10.80 13.43
N ALA A 447 -2.87 9.48 13.63
CA ALA A 447 -1.82 8.67 13.00
C ALA A 447 -1.98 8.68 11.46
N ALA A 448 -3.20 8.54 10.95
CA ALA A 448 -3.49 8.66 9.52
C ALA A 448 -3.12 10.06 9.00
N PHE A 449 -3.53 11.12 9.70
CA PHE A 449 -3.13 12.50 9.39
C PHE A 449 -1.61 12.67 9.34
N ASN A 450 -0.86 12.14 10.31
CA ASN A 450 0.58 12.30 10.37
C ASN A 450 1.30 11.63 9.19
N VAL A 451 0.85 10.43 8.80
CA VAL A 451 1.36 9.75 7.60
C VAL A 451 1.07 10.59 6.36
N TRP A 452 -0.19 11.00 6.17
CA TRP A 452 -0.58 11.85 5.05
C TRP A 452 0.22 13.16 5.01
N ALA A 453 0.30 13.90 6.12
CA ALA A 453 1.02 15.16 6.20
C ALA A 453 2.53 15.00 6.00
N GLN A 454 3.13 13.89 6.44
CA GLN A 454 4.54 13.58 6.16
C GLN A 454 4.74 13.38 4.66
N VAL A 455 3.87 12.60 4.04
CA VAL A 455 3.90 12.28 2.62
C VAL A 455 3.71 13.55 1.77
N GLU A 456 2.78 14.42 2.14
CA GLU A 456 2.55 15.73 1.49
C GLU A 456 3.75 16.68 1.63
N ARG A 457 4.44 16.66 2.78
CA ARG A 457 5.66 17.47 2.99
C ARG A 457 6.84 17.00 2.16
N GLN A 458 6.94 15.70 1.88
CA GLN A 458 8.02 15.14 1.06
C GLN A 458 7.87 15.53 -0.42
N GLY A 459 6.66 15.85 -0.87
CA GLY A 459 6.38 16.31 -2.23
C GLY A 459 6.53 15.17 -3.26
N ALA A 460 7.35 15.40 -4.29
CA ALA A 460 7.51 14.50 -5.42
C ALA A 460 8.07 13.12 -4.99
N ARG A 461 7.26 12.07 -5.08
CA ARG A 461 7.68 10.69 -4.75
C ARG A 461 8.43 10.05 -5.90
N SER A 462 9.32 9.12 -5.57
CA SER A 462 10.01 8.23 -6.49
C SER A 462 9.43 6.81 -6.34
N GLY A 463 9.73 5.91 -7.29
CA GLY A 463 9.33 4.51 -7.18
C GLY A 463 9.77 3.86 -5.87
N ASP A 464 11.02 4.09 -5.45
CA ASP A 464 11.61 3.43 -4.28
C ASP A 464 11.15 4.01 -2.93
N SER A 465 10.67 5.25 -2.92
CA SER A 465 10.15 5.93 -1.71
C SER A 465 8.64 6.09 -1.71
N ALA A 466 7.94 5.49 -2.68
CA ALA A 466 6.49 5.59 -2.80
C ALA A 466 5.83 4.96 -1.58
N GLN A 467 5.24 5.81 -0.74
CA GLN A 467 4.34 5.41 0.33
C GLN A 467 2.94 5.94 0.04
N PRO A 468 1.90 5.17 0.36
CA PRO A 468 0.53 5.63 0.19
C PRO A 468 0.24 6.77 1.17
N GLU A 469 -0.51 7.77 0.70
CA GLU A 469 -1.01 8.87 1.54
C GLU A 469 -1.96 8.35 2.63
N PHE A 470 -2.76 7.36 2.27
CA PHE A 470 -3.76 6.70 3.11
C PHE A 470 -3.91 5.24 2.66
N ARG A 471 -4.27 4.35 3.59
CA ARG A 471 -4.45 2.92 3.30
C ARG A 471 -5.91 2.52 3.11
N SER A 472 -6.84 3.31 3.66
CA SER A 472 -8.26 2.99 3.71
C SER A 472 -9.14 4.24 3.57
N ARG A 473 -10.44 4.04 3.31
CA ARG A 473 -11.43 5.12 3.42
C ARG A 473 -11.55 5.65 4.85
N GLN A 474 -11.35 4.78 5.85
CA GLN A 474 -11.37 5.18 7.25
C GLN A 474 -10.23 6.14 7.60
N ASP A 475 -9.05 5.96 7.00
CA ASP A 475 -7.92 6.88 7.13
C ASP A 475 -8.27 8.25 6.55
N VAL A 476 -8.90 8.28 5.37
CA VAL A 476 -9.36 9.52 4.72
C VAL A 476 -10.34 10.28 5.61
N ASP A 477 -11.36 9.59 6.12
CA ASP A 477 -12.33 10.21 7.04
C ASP A 477 -11.64 10.69 8.33
N GLY A 478 -10.64 9.95 8.82
CA GLY A 478 -9.85 10.30 9.99
C GLY A 478 -8.98 11.55 9.79
N ILE A 479 -8.40 11.70 8.60
CA ILE A 479 -7.67 12.90 8.19
C ILE A 479 -8.61 14.11 8.25
N PHE A 480 -9.78 14.03 7.61
CA PHE A 480 -10.76 15.13 7.62
C PHE A 480 -11.26 15.46 9.03
N ARG A 481 -11.58 14.45 9.85
CA ARG A 481 -11.95 14.66 11.26
C ARG A 481 -10.84 15.34 12.06
N THR A 482 -9.58 14.99 11.81
CA THR A 482 -8.43 15.62 12.47
C THR A 482 -8.31 17.09 12.09
N LEU A 483 -8.42 17.41 10.80
CA LEU A 483 -8.39 18.78 10.29
C LEU A 483 -9.51 19.65 10.87
N GLN A 484 -10.74 19.13 10.90
CA GLN A 484 -11.88 19.84 11.49
C GLN A 484 -11.69 20.07 13.00
N ARG A 485 -11.14 19.07 13.72
CA ARG A 485 -10.92 19.17 15.17
C ARG A 485 -9.90 20.24 15.55
N ILE A 486 -8.87 20.44 14.73
CA ILE A 486 -7.89 21.52 14.96
C ILE A 486 -8.38 22.88 14.44
N GLY A 487 -9.57 22.93 13.82
CA GLY A 487 -10.19 24.17 13.38
C GLY A 487 -9.78 24.62 11.98
N VAL A 488 -9.33 23.70 11.11
CA VAL A 488 -9.18 24.01 9.68
C VAL A 488 -10.55 24.11 9.04
N GLU A 489 -10.84 25.25 8.43
CA GLU A 489 -12.01 25.43 7.58
C GLU A 489 -11.74 24.75 6.23
N LEU A 490 -12.39 23.62 6.01
CA LEU A 490 -12.23 22.83 4.78
C LEU A 490 -13.11 23.41 3.66
N THR A 491 -12.48 23.73 2.55
CA THR A 491 -13.16 24.20 1.34
C THR A 491 -13.99 23.06 0.74
N PRO A 492 -15.32 23.21 0.59
CA PRO A 492 -16.12 22.19 -0.07
C PRO A 492 -15.76 22.11 -1.56
N LEU A 493 -15.63 20.89 -2.06
CA LEU A 493 -15.49 20.60 -3.49
C LEU A 493 -16.76 19.93 -4.01
N ASP A 494 -17.06 20.14 -5.28
CA ASP A 494 -18.21 19.55 -5.96
C ASP A 494 -18.22 18.01 -5.88
N GLY A 495 -19.41 17.43 -6.06
CA GLY A 495 -19.66 15.99 -5.86
C GLY A 495 -18.79 15.04 -6.70
N ASP A 496 -18.31 15.51 -7.86
CA ASP A 496 -17.51 14.72 -8.80
C ASP A 496 -16.01 14.70 -8.45
N ALA A 497 -15.58 15.45 -7.42
CA ALA A 497 -14.17 15.46 -7.01
C ALA A 497 -13.76 14.13 -6.37
N ASN A 498 -12.66 13.56 -6.87
CA ASN A 498 -12.10 12.32 -6.35
C ASN A 498 -11.40 12.53 -4.99
N VAL A 499 -11.06 11.44 -4.30
CA VAL A 499 -10.45 11.49 -2.95
C VAL A 499 -9.14 12.30 -2.95
N SER A 500 -8.27 12.07 -3.93
CA SER A 500 -6.99 12.76 -4.05
C SER A 500 -7.16 14.27 -4.25
N GLN A 501 -8.14 14.71 -5.04
CA GLN A 501 -8.47 16.13 -5.21
C GLN A 501 -8.97 16.75 -3.91
N LYS A 502 -9.80 16.02 -3.16
CA LYS A 502 -10.30 16.46 -1.85
C LYS A 502 -9.18 16.61 -0.83
N LEU A 503 -8.27 15.64 -0.76
CA LEU A 503 -7.09 15.70 0.12
C LEU A 503 -6.12 16.81 -0.31
N ALA A 504 -5.87 17.00 -1.61
CA ALA A 504 -5.02 18.07 -2.10
C ALA A 504 -5.57 19.47 -1.74
N GLN A 505 -6.90 19.66 -1.78
CA GLN A 505 -7.52 20.90 -1.31
C GLN A 505 -7.41 21.04 0.22
N ALA A 506 -7.68 19.96 0.96
CA ALA A 506 -7.55 19.94 2.42
C ALA A 506 -6.11 20.27 2.88
N TRP A 507 -5.10 19.84 2.12
CA TRP A 507 -3.70 20.19 2.38
C TRP A 507 -3.45 21.69 2.20
N LYS A 508 -4.00 22.31 1.15
CA LYS A 508 -3.92 23.77 0.95
C LYS A 508 -4.59 24.53 2.09
N ASP A 509 -5.78 24.10 2.49
CA ASP A 509 -6.52 24.70 3.60
C ASP A 509 -5.72 24.59 4.91
N TYR A 510 -5.14 23.42 5.18
CA TYR A 510 -4.25 23.19 6.32
C TYR A 510 -2.98 24.05 6.27
N GLN A 511 -2.37 24.22 5.09
CA GLN A 511 -1.20 25.11 4.92
C GLN A 511 -1.56 26.58 5.18
N GLY A 512 -2.72 27.04 4.69
CA GLY A 512 -3.21 28.39 4.97
C GLY A 512 -3.46 28.59 6.47
N TRP A 513 -4.17 27.65 7.08
CA TRP A 513 -4.46 27.66 8.51
C TRP A 513 -3.18 27.62 9.36
N SER A 514 -2.24 26.71 9.10
CA SER A 514 -1.01 26.54 9.88
C SER A 514 -0.07 27.75 9.81
N ARG A 515 -0.09 28.53 8.73
CA ARG A 515 0.64 29.82 8.67
C ARG A 515 0.08 30.85 9.64
N SER A 516 -1.24 30.86 9.83
CA SER A 516 -1.93 31.76 10.77
C SER A 516 -1.93 31.23 12.22
N HIS A 517 -1.65 29.92 12.40
CA HIS A 517 -1.62 29.25 13.70
C HIS A 517 -0.34 28.40 13.86
N PRO A 518 0.86 29.01 13.87
CA PRO A 518 2.13 28.27 13.88
C PRO A 518 2.33 27.40 15.14
N ASP A 519 1.67 27.76 16.24
CA ASP A 519 1.72 27.02 17.51
C ASP A 519 0.65 25.92 17.61
N ALA A 520 -0.31 25.87 16.67
CA ALA A 520 -1.34 24.86 16.62
C ALA A 520 -0.87 23.71 15.72
N GLN A 521 -0.06 22.80 16.27
CA GLN A 521 0.22 21.54 15.60
C GLN A 521 -0.82 20.49 16.02
N PRO A 522 -1.34 19.69 15.08
CA PRO A 522 -2.10 18.49 15.44
C PRO A 522 -1.22 17.64 16.35
N ALA A 523 -1.65 17.50 17.59
CA ALA A 523 -0.81 17.09 18.70
C ALA A 523 -0.54 15.58 18.67
N LEU A 524 0.41 15.14 17.85
CA LEU A 524 1.19 13.92 18.03
C LEU A 524 2.42 13.97 17.14
N GLN A 525 3.54 14.49 17.66
CA GLN A 525 4.84 14.04 17.14
C GLN A 525 5.04 12.62 17.67
N LEU A 526 4.70 11.64 16.85
CA LEU A 526 4.97 10.23 17.11
C LEU A 526 6.47 9.99 16.90
N ALA A 527 7.27 10.39 17.87
CA ALA A 527 8.68 10.00 17.92
C ALA A 527 8.76 8.49 18.17
N PRO A 528 9.73 7.76 17.59
CA PRO A 528 9.95 6.36 17.90
C PRO A 528 10.18 6.23 19.41
N ALA A 529 9.24 5.55 20.06
CA ALA A 529 9.23 5.32 21.50
C ALA A 529 10.06 4.08 21.87
N ALA A 530 10.54 4.02 23.11
CA ALA A 530 11.06 2.79 23.70
C ALA A 530 9.95 1.73 23.76
N ARG A 531 10.33 0.45 23.80
CA ARG A 531 9.37 -0.65 23.77
C ARG A 531 8.63 -0.70 25.12
N ILE A 532 7.34 -1.02 25.11
CA ILE A 532 6.57 -1.38 26.32
C ILE A 532 7.26 -2.51 27.10
N ASN A 533 8.12 -3.29 26.42
CA ASN A 533 8.95 -4.33 27.00
C ASN A 533 9.94 -3.81 28.07
N ASP A 534 10.25 -2.52 28.08
CA ASP A 534 11.13 -1.90 29.08
C ASP A 534 10.37 -1.49 30.36
N PHE A 535 9.03 -1.60 30.36
CA PHE A 535 8.16 -1.38 31.51
C PHE A 535 7.77 -2.74 32.12
N ALA A 536 8.55 -3.21 33.09
CA ALA A 536 8.31 -4.43 33.87
C ALA A 536 8.54 -4.18 35.36
#